data_AF-A0A1S9AXB7-F1
#
_entry.id   AF-A0A1S9AXB7-F1
#
_cell.length_a   1.000
_cell.length_b   1.000
_cell.length_c   1.000
_cell.angle_alpha   90.00
_cell.angle_beta   90.00
_cell.angle_gamma   90.00
#
_symmetry.space_group_name_H-M   'P 1'
#
loop_
_entity.id
_entity.type
_entity.pdbx_description
1 polymer ?
#
loop_
_entity_poly.entity_id
_entity_poly.type
_entity_poly.pdbx_seq_one_letter_code
_entity_poly.pdbx_strand_id
1 'polypeptide(L)'
;MLSVLFRVPALFILLNLLTAPLRLAAQSSDAYLTRIPDPKRLGETYVSNPDGILAAATVAELNTTLRALDQSGRAHIDVVVAQSIGEAVPKTAATALFNRWKIGDPTKNNGLLMLLVMDQRRVEFETGYGLEADVPDVVCYRIQQRYMVPALRAGQPDEAVRQGVAALIRQLGTGSFEEEAASGVTLGLTEDTAEAGSTDAELYPEAPTSSPLLPVFGTLLIGLAALVLYSTLWYRTTQGHPHREALALVILLPFGLILLAFFSTGGLNGWLLLVVAYLLPGAYLWAYFRRVGRTLIQQYAGRSRHAQYTYLRQAHHGLGFAPYVFPLPLVWYWARHQQQLQALRETPYSCPSCSRPMRRLGEDEEDAFLQAGEQVEEKLRSVDHDVWHCDACQHTLKLNYPDPGTEAQPCPACHYRTLLDAGRQVVTHATYEAGGWGWDMTRCRHCGHEQKTRFTTPRLTRSSSGGSSFSSGSSSSSGGSWSSSSGGSSGGGGAGSSW
;
A
#
# COMPACT_ATOMS: atom_id res chain seq x y z
N MET A 1 28.79 -49.83 -39.77
CA MET A 1 29.18 -48.96 -38.63
C MET A 1 27.93 -48.32 -38.01
N LEU A 2 27.03 -49.16 -37.46
CA LEU A 2 25.87 -48.73 -36.68
C LEU A 2 26.16 -49.08 -35.22
N SER A 3 26.25 -48.11 -34.31
CA SER A 3 26.00 -48.26 -32.86
C SER A 3 26.47 -47.06 -32.01
N VAL A 4 25.97 -45.84 -32.26
CA VAL A 4 26.11 -44.73 -31.27
C VAL A 4 24.87 -43.80 -31.31
N LEU A 5 23.67 -44.31 -31.01
CA LEU A 5 22.46 -43.46 -30.91
C LEU A 5 21.48 -43.81 -29.77
N PHE A 6 21.87 -44.63 -28.80
CA PHE A 6 20.96 -45.04 -27.71
C PHE A 6 21.61 -44.96 -26.33
N ARG A 7 22.04 -43.77 -25.87
CA ARG A 7 22.41 -43.55 -24.45
C ARG A 7 22.16 -42.12 -23.96
N VAL A 8 20.97 -41.56 -24.20
CA VAL A 8 20.58 -40.25 -23.63
C VAL A 8 19.25 -40.23 -22.82
N PRO A 9 18.31 -41.21 -22.86
CA PRO A 9 17.06 -41.01 -22.11
C PRO A 9 17.15 -41.39 -20.61
N ALA A 10 18.21 -42.07 -20.15
CA ALA A 10 18.28 -42.55 -18.76
C ALA A 10 18.72 -41.48 -17.74
N LEU A 11 19.56 -40.52 -18.14
CA LEU A 11 20.10 -39.51 -17.21
C LEU A 11 19.09 -38.37 -16.93
N PHE A 12 18.22 -38.05 -17.90
CA PHE A 12 17.17 -37.05 -17.73
C PHE A 12 15.98 -37.54 -16.88
N ILE A 13 15.70 -38.85 -16.90
CA ILE A 13 14.64 -39.45 -16.08
C ILE A 13 15.10 -39.57 -14.61
N LEU A 14 16.38 -39.88 -14.36
CA LEU A 14 16.92 -39.93 -12.99
C LEU A 14 17.02 -38.53 -12.34
N LEU A 15 17.31 -37.47 -13.11
CA LEU A 15 17.36 -36.08 -12.59
C LEU A 15 15.97 -35.50 -12.26
N ASN A 16 14.92 -35.97 -12.94
CA ASN A 16 13.53 -35.62 -12.60
C ASN A 16 12.97 -36.44 -11.43
N LEU A 17 13.49 -37.64 -11.16
CA LEU A 17 13.07 -38.46 -10.02
C LEU A 17 13.73 -38.03 -8.69
N LEU A 18 14.93 -37.43 -8.72
CA LEU A 18 15.58 -36.87 -7.53
C LEU A 18 15.04 -35.49 -7.09
N THR A 19 14.24 -34.81 -7.92
CA THR A 19 13.61 -33.52 -7.56
C THR A 19 12.16 -33.67 -7.08
N ALA A 20 11.59 -34.87 -7.14
CA ALA A 20 10.23 -35.16 -6.67
C ALA A 20 10.03 -35.06 -5.15
N PRO A 21 10.99 -35.43 -4.25
CA PRO A 21 10.74 -35.30 -2.82
C PRO A 21 10.90 -33.85 -2.30
N LEU A 22 11.52 -32.94 -3.06
CA LEU A 22 11.63 -31.52 -2.67
C LEU A 22 10.41 -30.67 -3.06
N ARG A 23 9.41 -31.25 -3.75
CA ARG A 23 8.16 -30.56 -4.07
C ARG A 23 7.10 -30.67 -2.96
N LEU A 24 7.35 -31.46 -1.90
CA LEU A 24 6.38 -31.68 -0.82
C LEU A 24 6.55 -30.78 0.42
N ALA A 25 7.60 -29.96 0.48
CA ALA A 25 7.81 -29.03 1.60
C ALA A 25 7.23 -27.62 1.37
N ALA A 26 6.73 -27.31 0.17
CA ALA A 26 6.21 -25.97 -0.16
C ALA A 26 4.72 -25.77 0.17
N GLN A 27 4.07 -26.74 0.82
CA GLN A 27 2.63 -26.72 1.08
C GLN A 27 2.35 -26.48 2.57
N SER A 28 2.64 -25.29 3.10
CA SER A 28 2.01 -24.85 4.36
C SER A 28 2.05 -23.34 4.68
N SER A 29 2.39 -22.43 3.75
CA SER A 29 2.43 -20.99 4.10
C SER A 29 1.09 -20.41 4.54
N ASP A 30 -0.04 -21.01 4.11
CA ASP A 30 -1.40 -20.48 4.33
C ASP A 30 -2.26 -21.36 5.26
N ALA A 31 -1.67 -22.35 5.94
CA ALA A 31 -2.40 -23.27 6.83
C ALA A 31 -3.11 -22.54 7.99
N TYR A 32 -2.65 -21.34 8.37
CA TYR A 32 -3.28 -20.53 9.41
C TYR A 32 -4.66 -19.98 8.97
N LEU A 33 -4.90 -19.74 7.67
CA LEU A 33 -6.17 -19.20 7.18
C LEU A 33 -7.34 -20.18 7.33
N THR A 34 -7.06 -21.47 7.42
CA THR A 34 -8.07 -22.50 7.69
C THR A 34 -8.10 -22.92 9.16
N ARG A 35 -6.98 -22.79 9.88
CA ARG A 35 -6.88 -23.12 11.30
C ARG A 35 -7.51 -22.07 12.21
N ILE A 36 -7.31 -20.78 11.91
CA ILE A 36 -7.91 -19.68 12.67
C ILE A 36 -9.37 -19.55 12.22
N PRO A 37 -10.34 -19.85 13.09
CA PRO A 37 -11.74 -19.82 12.72
C PRO A 37 -12.22 -18.38 12.55
N ASP A 38 -13.06 -18.17 11.53
CA ASP A 38 -13.75 -16.90 11.33
C ASP A 38 -14.77 -16.69 12.48
N PRO A 39 -14.64 -15.62 13.29
CA PRO A 39 -15.50 -15.42 14.46
C PRO A 39 -16.98 -15.22 14.08
N LYS A 40 -17.28 -14.84 12.83
CA LYS A 40 -18.64 -14.76 12.29
C LYS A 40 -19.29 -16.13 12.17
N ARG A 41 -18.49 -17.17 11.89
CA ARG A 41 -18.95 -18.55 11.76
C ARG A 41 -19.09 -19.28 13.10
N LEU A 42 -18.60 -18.67 14.18
CA LEU A 42 -18.69 -19.18 15.56
C LEU A 42 -19.92 -18.65 16.32
N GLY A 43 -20.95 -18.16 15.61
CA GLY A 43 -22.15 -17.57 16.21
C GLY A 43 -22.14 -16.04 16.23
N GLU A 44 -21.65 -15.40 15.16
CA GLU A 44 -21.63 -13.93 15.01
C GLU A 44 -20.91 -13.22 16.17
N THR A 45 -19.70 -13.69 16.47
CA THR A 45 -18.79 -13.05 17.42
C THR A 45 -17.76 -12.20 16.68
N TYR A 46 -17.00 -11.39 17.43
CA TYR A 46 -15.94 -10.51 16.93
C TYR A 46 -14.55 -11.00 17.34
N VAL A 47 -14.46 -11.99 18.22
CA VAL A 47 -13.18 -12.49 18.77
C VAL A 47 -12.93 -13.93 18.35
N SER A 48 -11.81 -14.17 17.67
CA SER A 48 -11.29 -15.49 17.34
C SER A 48 -10.11 -15.83 18.25
N ASN A 49 -10.29 -16.83 19.11
CA ASN A 49 -9.31 -17.27 20.10
C ASN A 49 -9.15 -18.81 20.06
N PRO A 50 -8.65 -19.39 18.94
CA PRO A 50 -8.58 -20.84 18.76
C PRO A 50 -7.68 -21.56 19.78
N ASP A 51 -6.65 -20.88 20.27
CA ASP A 51 -5.64 -21.48 21.16
C ASP A 51 -5.93 -21.23 22.65
N GLY A 52 -7.06 -20.59 22.98
CA GLY A 52 -7.46 -20.35 24.37
C GLY A 52 -6.52 -19.40 25.14
N ILE A 53 -5.85 -18.47 24.43
CA ILE A 53 -4.88 -17.53 25.02
C ILE A 53 -5.58 -16.47 25.87
N LEU A 54 -6.74 -15.99 25.41
CA LEU A 54 -7.60 -15.11 26.21
C LEU A 54 -8.53 -15.94 27.10
N ALA A 55 -8.77 -15.47 28.32
CA ALA A 55 -9.77 -16.03 29.21
C ALA A 55 -11.19 -15.87 28.63
N ALA A 56 -12.07 -16.84 28.89
CA ALA A 56 -13.44 -16.83 28.38
C ALA A 56 -14.21 -15.55 28.80
N ALA A 57 -13.98 -15.05 30.02
CA ALA A 57 -14.56 -13.80 30.50
C ALA A 57 -14.13 -12.60 29.64
N THR A 58 -12.85 -12.51 29.29
CA THR A 58 -12.32 -11.47 28.40
C THR A 58 -12.93 -11.55 27.00
N VAL A 59 -13.04 -12.76 26.44
CA VAL A 59 -13.66 -12.96 25.12
C VAL A 59 -15.14 -12.50 25.14
N ALA A 60 -15.89 -12.81 26.19
CA ALA A 60 -17.27 -12.38 26.35
C ALA A 60 -17.41 -10.85 26.50
N GLU A 61 -16.54 -10.22 27.30
CA GLU A 61 -16.47 -8.76 27.47
C GLU A 61 -16.21 -8.05 26.14
N LEU A 62 -15.19 -8.52 25.41
CA LEU A 62 -14.80 -7.98 24.10
C LEU A 62 -15.92 -8.13 23.08
N ASN A 63 -16.53 -9.31 22.97
CA ASN A 63 -17.64 -9.54 22.05
C ASN A 63 -18.83 -8.61 22.33
N THR A 64 -19.17 -8.38 23.60
CA THR A 64 -20.22 -7.43 24.00
C THR A 64 -19.89 -6.00 23.55
N THR A 65 -18.65 -5.58 23.80
CA THR A 65 -18.18 -4.23 23.50
C THR A 65 -18.09 -3.98 21.99
N LEU A 66 -17.54 -4.93 21.23
CA LEU A 66 -17.38 -4.84 19.79
C LEU A 66 -18.72 -4.90 19.06
N ARG A 67 -19.67 -5.68 19.58
CA ARG A 67 -21.07 -5.69 19.09
C ARG A 67 -21.73 -4.32 19.22
N ALA A 68 -21.57 -3.65 20.35
CA ALA A 68 -22.15 -2.33 20.56
C ALA A 68 -21.54 -1.29 19.58
N LEU A 69 -20.23 -1.36 19.34
CA LEU A 69 -19.56 -0.51 18.36
C LEU A 69 -20.08 -0.75 16.93
N ASP A 70 -20.22 -2.02 16.53
CA ASP A 70 -20.71 -2.38 15.20
C ASP A 70 -22.17 -1.95 14.99
N GLN A 71 -23.02 -2.16 16.01
CA GLN A 71 -24.43 -1.73 16.00
C GLN A 71 -24.59 -0.20 15.94
N SER A 72 -23.63 0.57 16.44
CA SER A 72 -23.62 2.03 16.25
C SER A 72 -23.37 2.44 14.78
N GLY A 73 -22.92 1.50 13.95
CA GLY A 73 -22.57 1.73 12.55
C GLY A 73 -21.24 2.47 12.36
N ARG A 74 -20.47 2.68 13.44
CA ARG A 74 -19.21 3.43 13.44
C ARG A 74 -18.06 2.64 12.85
N ALA A 75 -17.80 1.45 13.39
CA ALA A 75 -16.71 0.59 12.97
C ALA A 75 -17.01 -0.87 13.32
N HIS A 76 -16.43 -1.78 12.55
CA HIS A 76 -16.50 -3.23 12.77
C HIS A 76 -15.10 -3.73 13.05
N ILE A 77 -14.83 -4.20 14.27
CA ILE A 77 -13.50 -4.63 14.69
C ILE A 77 -13.53 -6.12 14.99
N ASP A 78 -12.69 -6.91 14.30
CA ASP A 78 -12.44 -8.30 14.67
C ASP A 78 -11.09 -8.42 15.39
N VAL A 79 -11.03 -9.27 16.39
CA VAL A 79 -9.85 -9.55 17.20
C VAL A 79 -9.44 -11.00 17.03
N VAL A 80 -8.18 -11.25 16.70
CA VAL A 80 -7.60 -12.57 16.51
C VAL A 80 -6.43 -12.73 17.44
N VAL A 81 -6.48 -13.76 18.27
CA VAL A 81 -5.36 -14.13 19.14
C VAL A 81 -5.01 -15.58 18.88
N ALA A 82 -3.79 -15.80 18.39
CA ALA A 82 -3.29 -17.11 18.02
C ALA A 82 -1.89 -17.35 18.58
N GLN A 83 -1.61 -18.61 18.91
CA GLN A 83 -0.31 -19.01 19.42
C GLN A 83 0.75 -18.92 18.33
N SER A 84 0.39 -19.34 17.11
CA SER A 84 1.28 -19.32 15.95
C SER A 84 0.52 -19.24 14.63
N ILE A 85 1.08 -18.48 13.69
CA ILE A 85 0.68 -18.47 12.28
C ILE A 85 1.67 -19.24 11.39
N GLY A 86 2.58 -20.01 11.99
CA GLY A 86 3.69 -20.67 11.31
C GLY A 86 4.77 -19.67 10.87
N GLU A 87 5.36 -19.89 9.70
CA GLU A 87 6.41 -19.02 9.12
C GLU A 87 5.84 -17.80 8.38
N ALA A 88 4.52 -17.59 8.43
CA ALA A 88 3.87 -16.47 7.77
C ALA A 88 4.26 -15.12 8.41
N VAL A 89 4.38 -14.07 7.58
CA VAL A 89 4.62 -12.70 8.04
C VAL A 89 3.32 -12.12 8.64
N PRO A 90 3.31 -11.58 9.87
CA PRO A 90 2.09 -11.13 10.55
C PRO A 90 1.29 -10.08 9.79
N LYS A 91 1.95 -9.11 9.13
CA LYS A 91 1.27 -8.14 8.25
C LYS A 91 0.51 -8.84 7.13
N THR A 92 1.19 -9.72 6.40
CA THR A 92 0.58 -10.50 5.31
C THR A 92 -0.57 -11.36 5.82
N ALA A 93 -0.41 -11.96 7.00
CA ALA A 93 -1.45 -12.77 7.62
C ALA A 93 -2.68 -11.95 8.05
N ALA A 94 -2.47 -10.78 8.65
CA ALA A 94 -3.55 -9.85 9.01
C ALA A 94 -4.31 -9.38 7.77
N THR A 95 -3.63 -8.93 6.72
CA THR A 95 -4.27 -8.54 5.46
C THR A 95 -5.03 -9.71 4.82
N ALA A 96 -4.48 -10.92 4.86
CA ALA A 96 -5.13 -12.11 4.29
C ALA A 96 -6.40 -12.51 5.07
N LEU A 97 -6.34 -12.50 6.41
CA LEU A 97 -7.50 -12.75 7.28
C LEU A 97 -8.58 -11.68 7.07
N PHE A 98 -8.20 -10.40 7.05
CA PHE A 98 -9.12 -9.29 6.81
C PHE A 98 -9.89 -9.46 5.50
N ASN A 99 -9.16 -9.75 4.43
CA ASN A 99 -9.75 -9.89 3.10
C ASN A 99 -10.59 -11.17 2.95
N ARG A 100 -10.22 -12.24 3.67
CA ARG A 100 -10.94 -13.51 3.68
C ARG A 100 -12.25 -13.40 4.45
N TRP A 101 -12.23 -12.75 5.62
CA TRP A 101 -13.39 -12.59 6.49
C TRP A 101 -14.27 -11.40 6.11
N LYS A 102 -13.83 -10.56 5.18
CA LYS A 102 -14.60 -9.42 4.65
C LYS A 102 -15.05 -8.54 5.82
N ILE A 103 -14.07 -8.00 6.52
CA ILE A 103 -14.26 -7.26 7.76
C ILE A 103 -14.80 -5.86 7.45
N GLY A 104 -15.88 -5.47 8.11
CA GLY A 104 -16.56 -4.19 7.91
C GLY A 104 -17.64 -4.18 6.83
N ASP A 105 -18.24 -2.99 6.67
CA ASP A 105 -19.29 -2.73 5.69
C ASP A 105 -18.71 -2.47 4.29
N PRO A 106 -19.31 -2.99 3.21
CA PRO A 106 -18.80 -2.86 1.84
C PRO A 106 -18.82 -1.43 1.29
N THR A 107 -19.75 -0.61 1.79
CA THR A 107 -19.90 0.77 1.36
C THR A 107 -19.06 1.72 2.20
N LYS A 108 -19.03 1.51 3.52
CA LYS A 108 -18.31 2.38 4.46
C LYS A 108 -16.84 2.02 4.59
N ASN A 109 -16.45 0.78 4.26
CA ASN A 109 -15.08 0.25 4.47
C ASN A 109 -14.57 0.47 5.90
N ASN A 110 -15.48 0.40 6.88
CA ASN A 110 -15.23 0.76 8.28
C ASN A 110 -14.74 -0.44 9.13
N GLY A 111 -13.98 -1.36 8.52
CA GLY A 111 -13.47 -2.58 9.16
C GLY A 111 -12.09 -2.38 9.79
N LEU A 112 -11.79 -3.11 10.87
CA LEU A 112 -10.45 -3.20 11.46
C LEU A 112 -10.19 -4.64 11.95
N LEU A 113 -9.01 -5.18 11.69
CA LEU A 113 -8.54 -6.44 12.29
C LEU A 113 -7.40 -6.15 13.26
N MET A 114 -7.50 -6.70 14.46
CA MET A 114 -6.40 -6.79 15.42
C MET A 114 -5.90 -8.24 15.46
N LEU A 115 -4.66 -8.48 15.05
CA LEU A 115 -4.01 -9.79 15.09
C LEU A 115 -2.89 -9.80 16.14
N LEU A 116 -2.99 -10.70 17.13
CA LEU A 116 -1.97 -10.97 18.13
C LEU A 116 -1.39 -12.37 17.91
N VAL A 117 -0.07 -12.45 17.71
CA VAL A 117 0.67 -13.69 17.46
C VAL A 117 1.71 -13.89 18.57
N MET A 118 1.51 -14.91 19.40
CA MET A 118 2.30 -15.08 20.63
C MET A 118 3.73 -15.55 20.37
N ASP A 119 3.94 -16.55 19.52
CA ASP A 119 5.27 -17.10 19.23
C ASP A 119 6.19 -16.10 18.52
N GLN A 120 5.63 -15.29 17.62
CA GLN A 120 6.34 -14.21 16.93
C GLN A 120 6.40 -12.91 17.73
N ARG A 121 5.78 -12.87 18.92
CA ARG A 121 5.68 -11.69 19.80
C ARG A 121 5.31 -10.42 19.04
N ARG A 122 4.27 -10.52 18.22
CA ARG A 122 3.84 -9.42 17.35
C ARG A 122 2.35 -9.17 17.39
N VAL A 123 1.99 -7.89 17.49
CA VAL A 123 0.63 -7.40 17.28
C VAL A 123 0.59 -6.64 15.96
N GLU A 124 -0.48 -6.80 15.20
CA GLU A 124 -0.68 -6.17 13.91
C GLU A 124 -2.11 -5.67 13.79
N PHE A 125 -2.28 -4.43 13.38
CA PHE A 125 -3.59 -3.87 13.03
C PHE A 125 -3.68 -3.74 11.51
N GLU A 126 -4.84 -4.11 10.97
CA GLU A 126 -5.19 -3.91 9.58
C GLU A 126 -6.46 -3.06 9.51
N THR A 127 -6.38 -1.87 8.92
CA THR A 127 -7.51 -0.93 8.84
C THR A 127 -8.09 -0.87 7.43
N GLY A 128 -9.42 -0.90 7.33
CA GLY A 128 -10.14 -0.60 6.10
C GLY A 128 -10.08 0.89 5.74
N TYR A 129 -10.22 1.20 4.46
CA TYR A 129 -10.10 2.58 3.93
C TYR A 129 -10.99 3.60 4.67
N GLY A 130 -12.17 3.18 5.13
CA GLY A 130 -13.12 4.06 5.83
C GLY A 130 -12.66 4.50 7.21
N LEU A 131 -11.66 3.83 7.80
CA LEU A 131 -11.10 4.18 9.11
C LEU A 131 -9.71 4.82 9.03
N GLU A 132 -9.08 4.93 7.85
CA GLU A 132 -7.71 5.47 7.72
C GLU A 132 -7.59 6.92 8.19
N ALA A 133 -8.64 7.73 8.04
CA ALA A 133 -8.66 9.10 8.53
C ALA A 133 -8.77 9.18 10.07
N ASP A 134 -9.43 8.20 10.70
CA ASP A 134 -9.69 8.17 12.13
C ASP A 134 -8.56 7.47 12.91
N VAL A 135 -8.04 6.38 12.33
CA VAL A 135 -7.05 5.49 12.92
C VAL A 135 -5.92 5.22 11.91
N PRO A 136 -5.15 6.25 11.50
CA PRO A 136 -4.01 6.06 10.61
C PRO A 136 -2.90 5.21 11.26
N ASP A 137 -1.93 4.74 10.48
CA ASP A 137 -0.84 3.86 10.93
C ASP A 137 -0.11 4.39 12.18
N VAL A 138 0.14 5.70 12.24
CA VAL A 138 0.79 6.35 13.39
C VAL A 138 -0.04 6.23 14.67
N VAL A 139 -1.37 6.23 14.56
CA VAL A 139 -2.28 6.05 15.68
C VAL A 139 -2.34 4.58 16.08
N CYS A 140 -2.44 3.66 15.11
CA CYS A 140 -2.35 2.22 15.37
C CYS A 140 -1.07 1.88 16.15
N TYR A 141 0.08 2.36 15.68
CA TYR A 141 1.37 2.16 16.33
C TYR A 141 1.37 2.73 17.76
N ARG A 142 0.86 3.95 17.95
CA ARG A 142 0.79 4.58 19.28
C ARG A 142 -0.09 3.80 20.25
N ILE A 143 -1.23 3.28 19.78
CA ILE A 143 -2.12 2.45 20.60
C ILE A 143 -1.39 1.19 21.05
N GLN A 144 -0.71 0.50 20.12
CA GLN A 144 0.04 -0.71 20.43
C GLN A 144 1.14 -0.43 21.46
N GLN A 145 1.97 0.60 21.24
CA GLN A 145 3.07 0.93 22.13
C GLN A 145 2.62 1.37 23.52
N ARG A 146 1.52 2.12 23.64
CA ARG A 146 1.07 2.69 24.91
C ARG A 146 0.20 1.74 25.75
N TYR A 147 -0.63 0.93 25.09
CA TYR A 147 -1.68 0.16 25.77
C TYR A 147 -1.53 -1.36 25.64
N MET A 148 -0.81 -1.86 24.62
CA MET A 148 -0.69 -3.31 24.40
C MET A 148 0.68 -3.85 24.79
N VAL A 149 1.75 -3.28 24.23
CA VAL A 149 3.13 -3.75 24.41
C VAL A 149 3.53 -3.86 25.88
N PRO A 150 3.21 -2.90 26.79
CA PRO A 150 3.56 -3.02 28.21
C PRO A 150 2.93 -4.25 28.88
N ALA A 151 1.65 -4.50 28.64
CA ALA A 151 0.93 -5.65 29.20
C ALA A 151 1.42 -6.97 28.58
N LEU A 152 1.72 -7.00 27.28
CA LEU A 152 2.28 -8.17 26.59
C LEU A 152 3.66 -8.54 27.13
N ARG A 153 4.53 -7.55 27.42
CA ARG A 153 5.82 -7.78 28.08
C ARG A 153 5.67 -8.34 29.50
N ALA A 154 4.60 -7.96 30.18
CA ALA A 154 4.25 -8.49 31.50
C ALA A 154 3.58 -9.88 31.45
N GLY A 155 3.41 -10.47 30.25
CA GLY A 155 2.76 -11.77 30.08
C GLY A 155 1.25 -11.73 30.29
N GLN A 156 0.61 -10.57 30.08
CA GLN A 156 -0.83 -10.34 30.30
C GLN A 156 -1.55 -10.07 28.96
N PRO A 157 -1.82 -11.10 28.14
CA PRO A 157 -2.46 -10.94 26.84
C PRO A 157 -3.91 -10.44 26.94
N ASP A 158 -4.67 -10.89 27.96
CA ASP A 158 -6.01 -10.39 28.25
C ASP A 158 -6.03 -8.88 28.42
N GLU A 159 -5.17 -8.37 29.30
CA GLU A 159 -5.11 -6.93 29.57
C GLU A 159 -4.67 -6.14 28.34
N ALA A 160 -3.70 -6.65 27.60
CA ALA A 160 -3.22 -6.00 26.37
C ALA A 160 -4.34 -5.85 25.33
N VAL A 161 -5.11 -6.90 25.08
CA VAL A 161 -6.19 -6.87 24.09
C VAL A 161 -7.33 -5.96 24.57
N ARG A 162 -7.73 -6.03 25.85
CA ARG A 162 -8.77 -5.17 26.42
C ARG A 162 -8.39 -3.68 26.31
N GLN A 163 -7.18 -3.31 26.73
CA GLN A 163 -6.73 -1.92 26.64
C GLN A 163 -6.60 -1.45 25.19
N GLY A 164 -6.10 -2.31 24.30
CA GLY A 164 -6.00 -2.02 22.87
C GLY A 164 -7.35 -1.73 22.22
N VAL A 165 -8.34 -2.60 22.45
CA VAL A 165 -9.71 -2.44 21.94
C VAL A 165 -10.37 -1.20 22.54
N ALA A 166 -10.24 -0.97 23.85
CA ALA A 166 -10.78 0.22 24.49
C ALA A 166 -10.17 1.52 23.93
N ALA A 167 -8.86 1.52 23.65
CA ALA A 167 -8.18 2.66 23.04
C ALA A 167 -8.63 2.92 21.59
N LEU A 168 -8.84 1.86 20.80
CA LEU A 168 -9.39 1.97 19.45
C LEU A 168 -10.81 2.57 19.47
N ILE A 169 -11.66 2.11 20.37
CA ILE A 169 -13.03 2.62 20.51
C ILE A 169 -13.04 4.09 20.92
N ARG A 170 -12.19 4.49 21.89
CA ARG A 170 -12.04 5.90 22.26
C ARG A 170 -11.61 6.76 21.08
N GLN A 171 -10.60 6.32 20.34
CA GLN A 171 -10.11 7.05 19.17
C GLN A 171 -11.21 7.25 18.12
N LEU A 172 -12.01 6.21 17.86
CA LEU A 172 -13.12 6.26 16.92
C LEU A 172 -14.29 7.16 17.40
N GLY A 173 -14.42 7.37 18.71
CA GLY A 173 -15.45 8.20 19.33
C GLY A 173 -15.09 9.68 19.46
N THR A 174 -13.86 10.02 19.85
CA THR A 174 -13.49 11.40 20.25
C THR A 174 -12.45 12.08 19.35
N GLY A 175 -11.81 11.35 18.42
CA GLY A 175 -10.83 11.90 17.48
C GLY A 175 -9.57 12.51 18.13
N SER A 176 -9.38 12.37 19.45
CA SER A 176 -8.30 12.99 20.20
C SER A 176 -7.77 12.06 21.29
N PHE A 177 -6.45 11.81 21.24
CA PHE A 177 -5.68 11.36 22.39
C PHE A 177 -5.29 12.60 23.21
N GLU A 178 -6.23 13.13 23.99
CA GLU A 178 -5.86 13.94 25.15
C GLU A 178 -5.89 13.09 26.41
N GLU A 179 -4.98 13.44 27.32
CA GLU A 179 -4.59 12.74 28.53
C GLU A 179 -5.76 12.47 29.48
N GLU A 180 -5.88 11.23 29.94
CA GLU A 180 -6.21 10.98 31.35
C GLU A 180 -5.62 9.64 31.80
N ALA A 181 -4.76 9.74 32.80
CA ALA A 181 -4.24 8.64 33.59
C ALA A 181 -5.08 8.52 34.87
N ALA A 182 -5.21 7.28 35.34
CA ALA A 182 -5.61 6.85 36.68
C ALA A 182 -7.09 6.58 36.98
N SER A 183 -7.27 5.46 37.71
CA SER A 183 -8.47 4.92 38.38
C SER A 183 -9.36 4.05 37.48
N GLY A 184 -9.37 2.71 37.53
CA GLY A 184 -9.18 1.81 38.66
C GLY A 184 -10.52 1.48 39.31
N VAL A 185 -11.31 0.54 38.76
CA VAL A 185 -12.38 -0.18 39.47
C VAL A 185 -12.59 -1.57 38.86
N THR A 186 -12.80 -2.50 39.78
CA THR A 186 -12.77 -3.96 39.77
C THR A 186 -14.02 -4.62 39.15
N LEU A 187 -13.82 -5.77 38.48
CA LEU A 187 -14.87 -6.69 38.05
C LEU A 187 -15.61 -7.34 39.22
N GLY A 188 -16.92 -7.51 39.08
CA GLY A 188 -17.70 -8.54 39.75
C GLY A 188 -18.24 -9.53 38.72
N LEU A 189 -17.68 -10.74 38.70
CA LEU A 189 -18.22 -11.90 37.99
C LEU A 189 -19.23 -12.61 38.89
N THR A 190 -20.32 -13.09 38.30
CA THR A 190 -21.00 -14.29 38.80
C THR A 190 -21.12 -15.26 37.65
N GLU A 191 -20.46 -16.39 37.83
CA GLU A 191 -20.60 -17.64 37.08
C GLU A 191 -22.03 -18.16 37.15
N ASP A 192 -22.47 -18.86 36.11
CA ASP A 192 -23.23 -20.09 36.34
C ASP A 192 -23.07 -21.07 35.17
N THR A 193 -23.11 -22.33 35.59
CA THR A 193 -22.52 -23.54 35.02
C THR A 193 -23.47 -24.36 34.14
N ALA A 194 -22.87 -25.16 33.25
CA ALA A 194 -23.32 -26.49 32.78
C ALA A 194 -24.56 -26.52 31.85
N GLU A 195 -24.80 -27.47 30.95
CA GLU A 195 -24.44 -28.90 30.88
C GLU A 195 -24.28 -29.37 29.42
N ALA A 196 -23.55 -30.47 29.27
CA ALA A 196 -23.39 -31.25 28.05
C ALA A 196 -24.61 -32.14 27.76
N GLY A 197 -24.88 -32.36 26.47
CA GLY A 197 -25.81 -33.39 25.99
C GLY A 197 -25.33 -33.95 24.65
N SER A 198 -24.98 -35.24 24.66
CA SER A 198 -24.77 -36.13 23.51
C SER A 198 -26.07 -36.24 22.68
N THR A 199 -26.14 -36.71 21.43
CA THR A 199 -25.45 -37.80 20.72
C THR A 199 -25.94 -37.74 19.25
N ASP A 200 -25.31 -38.56 18.41
CA ASP A 200 -25.83 -39.17 17.18
C ASP A 200 -25.38 -38.61 15.82
N ALA A 201 -24.82 -39.57 15.08
CA ALA A 201 -24.28 -39.48 13.74
C ALA A 201 -25.32 -40.02 12.75
N GLU A 202 -25.74 -39.20 11.79
CA GLU A 202 -26.40 -39.60 10.55
C GLU A 202 -25.81 -38.73 9.42
N LEU A 203 -25.06 -39.33 8.49
CA LEU A 203 -25.52 -39.75 7.16
C LEU A 203 -25.65 -38.57 6.18
N TYR A 204 -24.68 -38.46 5.27
CA TYR A 204 -24.54 -37.42 4.23
C TYR A 204 -25.69 -37.38 3.23
N PRO A 205 -25.87 -36.22 2.57
CA PRO A 205 -25.87 -36.23 1.11
C PRO A 205 -24.94 -35.17 0.48
N GLU A 206 -24.77 -35.35 -0.82
CA GLU A 206 -23.69 -34.92 -1.71
C GLU A 206 -23.51 -33.41 -1.90
N ALA A 207 -22.29 -33.04 -2.26
CA ALA A 207 -21.86 -31.67 -2.56
C ALA A 207 -22.59 -31.07 -3.78
N PRO A 208 -23.04 -29.80 -3.72
CA PRO A 208 -23.47 -29.10 -4.92
C PRO A 208 -22.24 -28.71 -5.75
N THR A 209 -22.28 -29.16 -7.00
CA THR A 209 -21.42 -28.75 -8.10
C THR A 209 -21.26 -27.22 -8.16
N SER A 210 -20.01 -26.77 -8.25
CA SER A 210 -19.65 -25.36 -8.34
C SER A 210 -20.31 -24.66 -9.53
N SER A 211 -21.16 -23.68 -9.24
CA SER A 211 -21.64 -22.70 -10.23
C SER A 211 -20.48 -21.89 -10.84
N PRO A 212 -20.47 -21.58 -12.15
CA PRO A 212 -19.35 -20.95 -12.86
C PRO A 212 -19.26 -19.42 -12.68
N LEU A 213 -19.90 -18.84 -11.67
CA LEU A 213 -19.99 -17.38 -11.51
C LEU A 213 -18.79 -16.77 -10.75
N LEU A 214 -18.12 -17.52 -9.88
CA LEU A 214 -16.91 -17.05 -9.16
C LEU A 214 -15.70 -16.68 -10.06
N PRO A 215 -15.37 -17.40 -11.17
CA PRO A 215 -14.24 -17.02 -12.01
C PRO A 215 -14.45 -15.70 -12.78
N VAL A 216 -15.71 -15.29 -13.01
CA VAL A 216 -16.04 -14.10 -13.81
C VAL A 216 -15.71 -12.79 -13.06
N PHE A 217 -16.02 -12.73 -11.76
CA PHE A 217 -15.73 -11.56 -10.92
C PHE A 217 -14.23 -11.40 -10.63
N GLY A 218 -13.51 -12.52 -10.43
CA GLY A 218 -12.07 -12.51 -10.22
C GLY A 218 -11.29 -11.98 -11.42
N THR A 219 -11.66 -12.37 -12.65
CA THR A 219 -11.03 -11.86 -13.87
C THR A 219 -11.30 -10.38 -14.10
N LEU A 220 -12.50 -9.90 -13.72
CA LEU A 220 -12.86 -8.49 -13.86
C LEU A 220 -12.03 -7.60 -12.92
N LEU A 221 -11.87 -8.01 -11.66
CA LEU A 221 -11.07 -7.27 -10.68
C LEU A 221 -9.59 -7.20 -11.06
N ILE A 222 -9.02 -8.30 -11.56
CA ILE A 222 -7.62 -8.31 -12.02
C ILE A 222 -7.46 -7.47 -13.29
N GLY A 223 -8.45 -7.50 -14.20
CA GLY A 223 -8.49 -6.63 -15.36
C GLY A 223 -8.52 -5.14 -14.99
N LEU A 224 -9.34 -4.76 -14.00
CA LEU A 224 -9.39 -3.38 -13.49
C LEU A 224 -8.09 -2.97 -12.81
N ALA A 225 -7.49 -3.84 -11.99
CA ALA A 225 -6.19 -3.59 -11.37
C ALA A 225 -5.08 -3.41 -12.42
N ALA A 226 -5.07 -4.24 -13.47
CA ALA A 226 -4.14 -4.10 -14.59
C ALA A 226 -4.35 -2.80 -15.37
N LEU A 227 -5.61 -2.37 -15.55
CA LEU A 227 -5.94 -1.08 -16.18
C LEU A 227 -5.43 0.09 -15.35
N VAL A 228 -5.64 0.09 -14.03
CA VAL A 228 -5.14 1.14 -13.11
C VAL A 228 -3.62 1.18 -13.12
N LEU A 229 -2.96 0.01 -13.04
CA LEU A 229 -1.51 -0.10 -13.10
C LEU A 229 -0.97 0.43 -14.43
N TYR A 230 -1.59 0.05 -15.55
CA TYR A 230 -1.19 0.51 -16.87
C TYR A 230 -1.41 2.01 -17.03
N SER A 231 -2.57 2.54 -16.60
CA SER A 231 -2.88 3.98 -16.63
C SER A 231 -1.86 4.78 -15.82
N THR A 232 -1.47 4.26 -14.65
CA THR A 232 -0.46 4.88 -13.80
C THR A 232 0.93 4.87 -14.46
N LEU A 233 1.32 3.74 -15.04
CA LEU A 233 2.58 3.60 -15.79
C LEU A 233 2.64 4.56 -16.97
N TRP A 234 1.58 4.58 -17.78
CA TRP A 234 1.45 5.47 -18.93
C TRP A 234 1.50 6.95 -18.51
N TYR A 235 0.80 7.33 -17.44
CA TYR A 235 0.83 8.70 -16.92
C TYR A 235 2.25 9.10 -16.50
N ARG A 236 2.99 8.22 -15.81
CA ARG A 236 4.36 8.49 -15.36
C ARG A 236 5.37 8.56 -16.51
N THR A 237 5.29 7.68 -17.51
CA THR A 237 6.25 7.63 -18.62
C THR A 237 6.02 8.67 -19.71
N THR A 238 4.80 9.22 -19.82
CA THR A 238 4.42 10.15 -20.91
C THR A 238 4.24 11.60 -20.49
N GLN A 239 4.58 11.96 -19.25
CA GLN A 239 4.58 13.36 -18.80
C GLN A 239 5.43 14.22 -19.76
N GLY A 240 4.80 15.25 -20.35
CA GLY A 240 5.47 16.20 -21.26
C GLY A 240 5.55 15.80 -22.74
N HIS A 241 5.00 14.66 -23.18
CA HIS A 241 5.04 14.25 -24.59
C HIS A 241 3.88 14.90 -25.40
N PRO A 242 4.12 15.50 -26.58
CA PRO A 242 3.12 16.31 -27.31
C PRO A 242 1.89 15.54 -27.83
N HIS A 243 1.97 14.21 -27.94
CA HIS A 243 0.90 13.35 -28.47
C HIS A 243 0.44 12.30 -27.44
N ARG A 244 0.43 12.67 -26.16
CA ARG A 244 0.06 11.76 -25.07
C ARG A 244 -1.26 11.03 -25.36
N GLU A 245 -2.31 11.74 -25.76
CA GLU A 245 -3.65 11.18 -25.89
C GLU A 245 -3.73 10.12 -27.00
N ALA A 246 -3.01 10.32 -28.10
CA ALA A 246 -2.92 9.32 -29.18
C ALA A 246 -2.17 8.05 -28.72
N LEU A 247 -1.15 8.18 -27.86
CA LEU A 247 -0.41 7.04 -27.30
C LEU A 247 -1.25 6.22 -26.32
N ALA A 248 -2.20 6.83 -25.62
CA ALA A 248 -3.13 6.12 -24.73
C ALA A 248 -4.08 5.21 -25.54
N LEU A 249 -4.58 5.70 -26.69
CA LEU A 249 -5.52 4.97 -27.55
C LEU A 249 -4.92 3.68 -28.13
N VAL A 250 -3.61 3.64 -28.41
CA VAL A 250 -2.91 2.45 -28.93
C VAL A 250 -3.05 1.25 -27.99
N ILE A 251 -3.30 1.47 -26.69
CA ILE A 251 -3.32 0.41 -25.67
C ILE A 251 -4.69 0.30 -24.97
N LEU A 252 -5.46 1.39 -24.89
CA LEU A 252 -6.87 1.34 -24.45
C LEU A 252 -7.77 0.63 -25.48
N LEU A 253 -7.45 0.73 -26.78
CA LEU A 253 -8.20 0.06 -27.85
C LEU A 253 -8.09 -1.48 -27.78
N PRO A 254 -6.91 -2.11 -27.67
CA PRO A 254 -6.83 -3.56 -27.49
C PRO A 254 -7.42 -4.02 -26.15
N PHE A 255 -7.31 -3.23 -25.07
CA PHE A 255 -7.96 -3.55 -23.79
C PHE A 255 -9.50 -3.48 -23.90
N GLY A 256 -10.03 -2.48 -24.61
CA GLY A 256 -11.45 -2.35 -24.93
C GLY A 256 -11.97 -3.49 -25.81
N LEU A 257 -11.17 -3.93 -26.79
CA LEU A 257 -11.47 -5.11 -27.61
C LEU A 257 -11.44 -6.42 -26.80
N ILE A 258 -10.52 -6.54 -25.83
CA ILE A 258 -10.46 -7.68 -24.90
C ILE A 258 -11.68 -7.71 -23.98
N LEU A 259 -12.09 -6.55 -23.44
CA LEU A 259 -13.34 -6.44 -22.67
C LEU A 259 -14.55 -6.80 -23.52
N LEU A 260 -14.64 -6.29 -24.74
CA LEU A 260 -15.73 -6.59 -25.66
C LEU A 260 -15.78 -8.08 -26.01
N ALA A 261 -14.64 -8.73 -26.22
CA ALA A 261 -14.54 -10.17 -26.45
C ALA A 261 -14.93 -11.01 -25.22
N PHE A 262 -14.62 -10.53 -24.00
CA PHE A 262 -15.04 -11.16 -22.74
C PHE A 262 -16.57 -11.15 -22.56
N PHE A 263 -17.23 -10.07 -22.99
CA PHE A 263 -18.70 -9.97 -22.94
C PHE A 263 -19.42 -10.65 -24.11
N SER A 264 -18.78 -10.80 -25.28
CA SER A 264 -19.49 -11.23 -26.50
C SER A 264 -19.65 -12.75 -26.65
N THR A 265 -18.71 -13.57 -26.18
CA THR A 265 -18.78 -15.04 -26.32
C THR A 265 -17.88 -15.73 -25.29
N GLY A 266 -18.41 -16.67 -24.51
CA GLY A 266 -17.68 -17.40 -23.46
C GLY A 266 -16.58 -18.33 -23.98
N GLY A 267 -15.49 -17.79 -24.54
CA GLY A 267 -14.47 -18.55 -25.26
C GLY A 267 -13.05 -18.04 -25.18
N LEU A 268 -12.73 -17.06 -24.32
CA LEU A 268 -11.34 -16.76 -23.97
C LEU A 268 -11.04 -17.32 -22.59
N ASN A 269 -10.09 -18.26 -22.53
CA ASN A 269 -9.57 -18.82 -21.28
C ASN A 269 -9.17 -17.66 -20.38
N GLY A 270 -9.86 -17.45 -19.24
CA GLY A 270 -9.61 -16.30 -18.36
C GLY A 270 -8.13 -16.15 -17.97
N TRP A 271 -7.41 -17.28 -17.85
CA TRP A 271 -5.96 -17.29 -17.65
C TRP A 271 -5.16 -16.60 -18.77
N LEU A 272 -5.54 -16.77 -20.04
CA LEU A 272 -4.89 -16.08 -21.16
C LEU A 272 -5.05 -14.56 -21.05
N LEU A 273 -6.22 -14.09 -20.60
CA LEU A 273 -6.46 -12.66 -20.37
C LEU A 273 -5.59 -12.11 -19.24
N LEU A 274 -5.39 -12.87 -18.17
CA LEU A 274 -4.51 -12.48 -17.07
C LEU A 274 -3.05 -12.39 -17.52
N VAL A 275 -2.60 -13.36 -18.32
CA VAL A 275 -1.25 -13.36 -18.90
C VAL A 275 -1.04 -12.15 -19.80
N VAL A 276 -2.00 -11.84 -20.68
CA VAL A 276 -1.93 -10.67 -21.56
C VAL A 276 -1.96 -9.36 -20.76
N ALA A 277 -2.85 -9.25 -19.76
CA ALA A 277 -2.98 -8.08 -18.90
C ALA A 277 -1.71 -7.81 -18.08
N TYR A 278 -0.97 -8.86 -17.71
CA TYR A 278 0.30 -8.73 -17.02
C TYR A 278 1.48 -8.46 -17.97
N LEU A 279 1.56 -9.15 -19.11
CA LEU A 279 2.70 -9.02 -20.03
C LEU A 279 2.69 -7.71 -20.82
N LEU A 280 1.53 -7.15 -21.16
CA LEU A 280 1.44 -5.91 -21.94
C LEU A 280 2.10 -4.70 -21.25
N PRO A 281 1.80 -4.38 -19.97
CA PRO A 281 2.49 -3.30 -19.26
C PRO A 281 4.00 -3.56 -19.10
N GLY A 282 4.40 -4.82 -18.87
CA GLY A 282 5.82 -5.19 -18.81
C GLY A 282 6.55 -4.99 -20.15
N ALA A 283 5.92 -5.38 -21.27
CA ALA A 283 6.45 -5.16 -22.61
C ALA A 283 6.52 -3.66 -22.96
N TYR A 284 5.53 -2.87 -22.53
CA TYR A 284 5.53 -1.41 -22.65
C TYR A 284 6.73 -0.79 -21.90
N LEU A 285 6.93 -1.16 -20.64
CA LEU A 285 8.06 -0.70 -19.84
C LEU A 285 9.41 -1.07 -20.48
N TRP A 286 9.52 -2.31 -20.98
CA TRP A 286 10.72 -2.75 -21.68
C TRP A 286 11.00 -1.91 -22.94
N ALA A 287 9.98 -1.64 -23.76
CA ALA A 287 10.10 -0.79 -24.94
C ALA A 287 10.47 0.67 -24.57
N TYR A 288 9.86 1.19 -23.50
CA TYR A 288 10.18 2.51 -22.93
C TYR A 288 11.66 2.60 -22.52
N PHE A 289 12.15 1.66 -21.72
CA PHE A 289 13.54 1.63 -21.26
C PHE A 289 14.54 1.46 -22.41
N ARG A 290 14.21 0.68 -23.44
CA ARG A 290 15.02 0.62 -24.66
C ARG A 290 15.07 1.94 -25.41
N ARG A 291 13.95 2.66 -25.47
CA ARG A 291 13.91 4.01 -26.08
C ARG A 291 14.76 4.99 -25.27
N VAL A 292 14.64 4.99 -23.95
CA VAL A 292 15.46 5.83 -23.05
C VAL A 292 16.95 5.58 -23.29
N GLY A 293 17.37 4.31 -23.36
CA GLY A 293 18.76 3.94 -23.65
C GLY A 293 19.24 4.36 -25.04
N ARG A 294 18.39 4.25 -26.07
CA ARG A 294 18.71 4.76 -27.42
C ARG A 294 18.89 6.27 -27.43
N THR A 295 17.99 7.01 -26.77
CA THR A 295 18.09 8.46 -26.66
C THR A 295 19.34 8.88 -25.90
N LEU A 296 19.73 8.17 -24.85
CA LEU A 296 20.99 8.41 -24.14
C LEU A 296 22.18 8.33 -25.10
N ILE A 297 22.26 7.26 -25.90
CA ILE A 297 23.36 7.05 -26.86
C ILE A 297 23.32 8.09 -28.00
N GLN A 298 22.14 8.43 -28.51
CA GLN A 298 22.00 9.30 -29.68
C GLN A 298 22.15 10.79 -29.35
N GLN A 299 21.54 11.25 -28.25
CA GLN A 299 21.45 12.67 -27.93
C GLN A 299 22.40 13.11 -26.81
N TYR A 300 22.81 12.18 -25.94
CA TYR A 300 23.59 12.49 -24.74
C TYR A 300 25.01 11.90 -24.71
N ALA A 301 25.41 11.06 -25.68
CA ALA A 301 26.76 10.49 -25.71
C ALA A 301 27.87 11.55 -25.75
N GLY A 302 27.65 12.68 -26.42
CA GLY A 302 28.58 13.81 -26.46
C GLY A 302 28.34 14.88 -25.38
N ARG A 303 27.32 14.71 -24.52
CA ARG A 303 27.00 15.66 -23.45
C ARG A 303 27.78 15.31 -22.18
N SER A 304 27.85 16.26 -21.24
CA SER A 304 28.51 16.03 -19.95
C SER A 304 27.89 14.86 -19.19
N ARG A 305 28.69 14.18 -18.36
CA ARG A 305 28.21 13.09 -17.48
C ARG A 305 27.06 13.55 -16.59
N HIS A 306 27.13 14.80 -16.13
CA HIS A 306 26.08 15.43 -15.35
C HIS A 306 24.73 15.46 -16.11
N ALA A 307 24.74 15.89 -17.37
CA ALA A 307 23.54 15.89 -18.21
C ALA A 307 23.02 14.47 -18.51
N GLN A 308 23.92 13.50 -18.67
CA GLN A 308 23.54 12.08 -18.83
C GLN A 308 22.85 11.55 -17.57
N TYR A 309 23.38 11.87 -16.38
CA TYR A 309 22.81 11.48 -15.11
C TYR A 309 21.43 12.09 -14.89
N THR A 310 21.28 13.41 -15.07
CA THR A 310 20.00 14.10 -14.84
C THR A 310 18.91 13.59 -15.77
N TYR A 311 19.23 13.38 -17.06
CA TYR A 311 18.32 12.74 -18.00
C TYR A 311 17.90 11.34 -17.56
N LEU A 312 18.84 10.48 -17.18
CA LEU A 312 18.54 9.11 -16.76
C LEU A 312 17.70 9.08 -15.48
N ARG A 313 18.04 9.90 -14.49
CA ARG A 313 17.28 10.00 -13.22
C ARG A 313 15.86 10.49 -13.47
N GLN A 314 15.69 11.53 -14.30
CA GLN A 314 14.37 12.03 -14.68
C GLN A 314 13.53 10.97 -15.41
N ALA A 315 14.13 10.26 -16.37
CA ALA A 315 13.42 9.23 -17.15
C ALA A 315 13.00 8.01 -16.31
N HIS A 316 13.65 7.76 -15.17
CA HIS A 316 13.29 6.63 -14.29
C HIS A 316 12.52 7.06 -13.05
N HIS A 317 12.22 8.36 -12.90
CA HIS A 317 11.51 8.88 -11.75
C HIS A 317 10.12 8.23 -11.61
N GLY A 318 9.81 7.77 -10.39
CA GLY A 318 8.54 7.09 -10.10
C GLY A 318 8.40 5.68 -10.68
N LEU A 319 9.44 5.10 -11.30
CA LEU A 319 9.39 3.74 -11.87
C LEU A 319 10.14 2.69 -11.02
N GLY A 320 10.56 3.05 -9.80
CA GLY A 320 11.28 2.15 -8.89
C GLY A 320 10.51 0.88 -8.48
N PHE A 321 9.17 0.88 -8.61
CA PHE A 321 8.35 -0.29 -8.34
C PHE A 321 8.39 -1.34 -9.47
N ALA A 322 8.78 -0.95 -10.68
CA ALA A 322 8.76 -1.79 -11.88
C ALA A 322 9.48 -3.14 -11.72
N PRO A 323 10.71 -3.23 -11.15
CA PRO A 323 11.36 -4.52 -10.93
C PRO A 323 10.67 -5.43 -9.91
N TYR A 324 9.79 -4.92 -9.05
CA TYR A 324 9.03 -5.74 -8.10
C TYR A 324 7.76 -6.31 -8.74
N VAL A 325 7.10 -5.51 -9.58
CA VAL A 325 5.87 -5.91 -10.28
C VAL A 325 6.17 -6.77 -11.51
N PHE A 326 7.26 -6.50 -12.24
CA PHE A 326 7.67 -7.24 -13.43
C PHE A 326 9.12 -7.72 -13.29
N PRO A 327 9.39 -8.71 -12.42
CA PRO A 327 10.75 -9.04 -12.01
C PRO A 327 11.67 -9.47 -13.15
N LEU A 328 11.15 -10.23 -14.12
CA LEU A 328 11.90 -10.62 -15.30
C LEU A 328 11.35 -9.88 -16.52
N PRO A 329 12.17 -9.12 -17.28
CA PRO A 329 13.62 -8.92 -17.18
C PRO A 329 14.06 -7.68 -16.35
N LEU A 330 13.14 -7.00 -15.66
CA LEU A 330 13.42 -5.65 -15.15
C LEU A 330 14.33 -5.59 -13.91
N VAL A 331 14.46 -6.65 -13.11
CA VAL A 331 15.41 -6.68 -11.97
C VAL A 331 16.84 -6.47 -12.44
N TRP A 332 17.26 -7.19 -13.48
CA TRP A 332 18.61 -7.05 -14.05
C TRP A 332 18.82 -5.70 -14.72
N TYR A 333 17.79 -5.20 -15.41
CA TYR A 333 17.81 -3.85 -15.96
C TYR A 333 18.02 -2.80 -14.87
N TRP A 334 17.27 -2.90 -13.77
CA TRP A 334 17.32 -1.94 -12.67
C TRP A 334 18.68 -1.96 -11.96
N ALA A 335 19.23 -3.14 -11.70
CA ALA A 335 20.58 -3.27 -11.14
C ALA A 335 21.63 -2.58 -12.00
N ARG A 336 21.59 -2.78 -13.33
CA ARG A 336 22.47 -2.09 -14.28
C ARG A 336 22.24 -0.58 -14.29
N HIS A 337 20.98 -0.13 -14.23
CA HIS A 337 20.63 1.28 -14.20
C HIS A 337 21.20 1.97 -12.95
N GLN A 338 21.09 1.36 -11.78
CA GLN A 338 21.67 1.88 -10.53
C GLN A 338 23.20 1.98 -10.62
N GLN A 339 23.87 0.92 -11.10
CA GLN A 339 25.32 0.95 -11.33
C GLN A 339 25.72 2.06 -12.33
N GLN A 340 24.92 2.28 -13.37
CA GLN A 340 25.19 3.32 -14.36
C GLN A 340 25.04 4.73 -13.76
N LEU A 341 24.01 4.97 -12.94
CA LEU A 341 23.85 6.25 -12.24
C LEU A 341 25.01 6.50 -11.28
N GLN A 342 25.41 5.48 -10.52
CA GLN A 342 26.55 5.57 -9.61
C GLN A 342 27.84 5.88 -10.37
N ALA A 343 28.13 5.16 -11.46
CA ALA A 343 29.31 5.42 -12.28
C ALA A 343 29.31 6.83 -12.87
N LEU A 344 28.15 7.35 -13.32
CA LEU A 344 28.04 8.71 -13.86
C LEU A 344 28.30 9.77 -12.80
N ARG A 345 27.85 9.57 -11.56
CA ARG A 345 27.97 10.53 -10.46
C ARG A 345 29.31 10.45 -9.73
N GLU A 346 29.81 9.25 -9.42
CA GLU A 346 30.98 9.06 -8.53
C GLU A 346 32.32 9.00 -9.24
N THR A 347 32.36 8.79 -10.57
CA THR A 347 33.65 8.76 -11.29
C THR A 347 34.33 10.13 -11.18
N PRO A 348 35.63 10.22 -10.82
CA PRO A 348 36.35 11.49 -10.68
C PRO A 348 36.31 12.36 -11.94
N TYR A 349 36.10 13.66 -11.77
CA TYR A 349 36.24 14.64 -12.86
C TYR A 349 37.70 15.01 -13.07
N SER A 350 38.09 15.28 -14.31
CA SER A 350 39.39 15.88 -14.61
C SER A 350 39.29 17.39 -14.43
N CYS A 351 40.21 17.97 -13.66
CA CYS A 351 40.25 19.41 -13.43
C CYS A 351 40.49 20.16 -14.76
N PRO A 352 39.68 21.19 -15.10
CA PRO A 352 39.88 21.96 -16.33
C PRO A 352 41.16 22.81 -16.31
N SER A 353 41.71 23.13 -15.12
CA SER A 353 42.91 23.95 -14.98
C SER A 353 44.21 23.16 -15.05
N CYS A 354 44.26 21.94 -14.50
CA CYS A 354 45.51 21.18 -14.37
C CYS A 354 45.41 19.69 -14.78
N SER A 355 44.26 19.25 -15.28
CA SER A 355 44.00 17.87 -15.76
C SER A 355 44.18 16.75 -14.74
N ARG A 356 44.41 17.06 -13.45
CA ARG A 356 44.46 16.08 -12.37
C ARG A 356 43.04 15.64 -11.95
N PRO A 357 42.86 14.41 -11.44
CA PRO A 357 41.56 13.98 -10.93
C PRO A 357 41.14 14.85 -9.74
N MET A 358 39.87 15.19 -9.70
CA MET A 358 39.23 15.92 -8.61
C MET A 358 38.63 14.92 -7.62
N ARG A 359 38.60 15.29 -6.34
CA ARG A 359 37.92 14.54 -5.28
C ARG A 359 36.55 15.18 -5.02
N ARG A 360 35.50 14.36 -4.88
CA ARG A 360 34.22 14.85 -4.38
C ARG A 360 34.35 15.09 -2.87
N LEU A 361 33.95 16.27 -2.42
CA LEU A 361 33.89 16.59 -1.00
C LEU A 361 32.78 15.78 -0.32
N GLY A 362 32.90 15.58 0.99
CA GLY A 362 31.81 15.03 1.80
C GLY A 362 30.79 16.11 2.14
N GLU A 363 29.60 15.70 2.58
CA GLU A 363 28.47 16.59 2.91
C GLU A 363 28.85 17.71 3.90
N ASP A 364 29.67 17.41 4.92
CA ASP A 364 30.11 18.44 5.88
C ASP A 364 31.22 19.35 5.30
N GLU A 365 32.02 18.85 4.35
CA GLU A 365 33.12 19.61 3.74
C GLU A 365 32.61 20.56 2.66
N GLU A 366 31.50 20.21 1.99
CA GLU A 366 30.96 20.97 0.87
C GLU A 366 30.17 22.20 1.30
N ASP A 367 29.59 22.20 2.50
CA ASP A 367 28.88 23.35 3.10
C ASP A 367 29.70 24.65 3.03
N ALA A 368 31.03 24.55 3.18
CA ALA A 368 31.95 25.69 3.09
C ALA A 368 32.03 26.32 1.69
N PHE A 369 31.62 25.59 0.65
CA PHE A 369 31.63 25.99 -0.76
C PHE A 369 30.23 26.30 -1.31
N LEU A 370 29.18 25.95 -0.56
CA LEU A 370 27.79 26.19 -0.93
C LEU A 370 27.29 27.56 -0.45
N GLN A 371 26.39 28.15 -1.23
CA GLN A 371 25.68 29.36 -0.83
C GLN A 371 24.58 29.02 0.18
N ALA A 372 24.18 30.00 1.00
CA ALA A 372 23.12 29.80 1.99
C ALA A 372 21.77 29.34 1.36
N GLY A 373 21.52 29.63 0.09
CA GLY A 373 20.35 29.10 -0.63
C GLY A 373 20.50 27.64 -1.04
N GLU A 374 21.68 27.25 -1.51
CA GLU A 374 22.05 25.88 -1.91
C GLU A 374 21.97 24.93 -0.70
N GLN A 375 22.49 25.36 0.46
CA GLN A 375 22.38 24.62 1.72
C GLN A 375 20.92 24.41 2.17
N VAL A 376 20.04 25.40 1.92
CA VAL A 376 18.61 25.24 2.22
C VAL A 376 17.94 24.27 1.25
N GLU A 377 18.34 24.25 -0.03
CA GLU A 377 17.84 23.27 -1.00
C GLU A 377 18.20 21.83 -0.60
N GLU A 378 19.42 21.60 -0.11
CA GLU A 378 19.87 20.29 0.39
C GLU A 378 19.13 19.88 1.66
N LYS A 379 18.99 20.82 2.60
CA LYS A 379 18.21 20.60 3.83
C LYS A 379 16.76 20.24 3.54
N LEU A 380 16.19 20.79 2.47
CA LEU A 380 14.83 20.47 1.99
C LEU A 380 14.78 19.24 1.07
N ARG A 381 15.93 18.65 0.72
CA ARG A 381 16.07 17.58 -0.29
C ARG A 381 15.42 17.94 -1.63
N SER A 382 15.48 19.22 -2.02
CA SER A 382 14.94 19.68 -3.30
C SER A 382 15.98 19.66 -4.42
N VAL A 383 17.22 19.99 -4.08
CA VAL A 383 18.39 19.92 -4.95
C VAL A 383 19.57 19.46 -4.09
N ASP A 384 20.28 18.48 -4.61
CA ASP A 384 21.46 17.87 -3.99
C ASP A 384 22.69 18.39 -4.74
N HIS A 385 23.67 19.03 -4.09
CA HIS A 385 24.81 19.64 -4.77
C HIS A 385 26.09 18.86 -4.48
N ASP A 386 26.72 18.29 -5.52
CA ASP A 386 28.06 17.74 -5.36
C ASP A 386 29.10 18.84 -5.60
N VAL A 387 30.02 19.02 -4.65
CA VAL A 387 31.22 19.84 -4.86
C VAL A 387 32.45 18.97 -5.13
N TRP A 388 33.05 19.17 -6.30
CA TRP A 388 34.33 18.57 -6.68
C TRP A 388 35.46 19.56 -6.45
N HIS A 389 36.47 19.14 -5.69
CA HIS A 389 37.65 19.94 -5.38
C HIS A 389 38.93 19.34 -5.97
N CYS A 390 39.79 20.18 -6.54
CA CYS A 390 41.11 19.78 -6.99
C CYS A 390 42.18 20.21 -5.99
N ASP A 391 42.75 19.25 -5.25
CA ASP A 391 43.75 19.54 -4.22
C ASP A 391 45.03 20.20 -4.75
N ALA A 392 45.34 20.02 -6.04
CA ALA A 392 46.55 20.54 -6.66
C ALA A 392 46.49 22.02 -7.04
N CYS A 393 45.31 22.53 -7.44
CA CYS A 393 45.15 23.89 -7.94
C CYS A 393 43.99 24.66 -7.29
N GLN A 394 43.32 24.05 -6.30
CA GLN A 394 42.19 24.62 -5.54
C GLN A 394 40.97 24.96 -6.42
N HIS A 395 40.90 24.43 -7.64
CA HIS A 395 39.74 24.62 -8.50
C HIS A 395 38.56 23.80 -7.98
N THR A 396 37.38 24.43 -7.95
CA THR A 396 36.11 23.83 -7.52
C THR A 396 35.12 23.73 -8.66
N LEU A 397 34.47 22.58 -8.81
CA LEU A 397 33.37 22.35 -9.75
C LEU A 397 32.11 21.98 -8.95
N LYS A 398 31.08 22.82 -8.99
CA LYS A 398 29.80 22.59 -8.33
C LYS A 398 28.78 22.05 -9.33
N LEU A 399 28.10 20.96 -8.99
CA LEU A 399 27.09 20.32 -9.82
C LEU A 399 25.81 20.15 -9.02
N ASN A 400 24.67 20.53 -9.59
CA ASN A 400 23.37 20.49 -8.91
C ASN A 400 22.48 19.37 -9.44
N TYR A 401 21.92 18.55 -8.57
CA TYR A 401 21.09 17.40 -8.89
C TYR A 401 19.68 17.61 -8.33
N PRO A 402 18.79 18.27 -9.07
CA PRO A 402 17.41 18.47 -8.64
C PRO A 402 16.71 17.14 -8.40
N ASP A 403 16.00 17.01 -7.29
CA ASP A 403 15.13 15.86 -7.08
C ASP A 403 13.89 16.00 -7.98
N PRO A 404 13.63 15.05 -8.90
CA PRO A 404 12.40 15.05 -9.69
C PRO A 404 11.13 14.82 -8.85
N GLY A 405 11.25 14.30 -7.63
CA GLY A 405 10.14 14.01 -6.73
C GLY A 405 9.81 15.12 -5.73
N THR A 406 10.59 16.21 -5.68
CA THR A 406 10.37 17.29 -4.71
C THR A 406 9.13 18.12 -5.05
N GLU A 407 8.36 18.47 -4.02
CA GLU A 407 7.26 19.43 -4.12
C GLU A 407 7.76 20.88 -4.18
N ALA A 408 9.04 21.12 -3.83
CA ALA A 408 9.63 22.44 -3.79
C ALA A 408 9.79 23.05 -5.21
N GLN A 409 9.33 24.28 -5.35
CA GLN A 409 9.37 25.03 -6.61
C GLN A 409 10.47 26.10 -6.58
N PRO A 410 11.01 26.50 -7.75
CA PRO A 410 11.93 27.63 -7.83
C PRO A 410 11.23 28.92 -7.38
N CYS A 411 11.82 29.60 -6.39
CA CYS A 411 11.27 30.84 -5.88
C CYS A 411 11.44 31.97 -6.92
N PRO A 412 10.42 32.78 -7.21
CA PRO A 412 10.53 33.88 -8.17
C PRO A 412 11.47 35.01 -7.69
N ALA A 413 11.71 35.11 -6.37
CA ALA A 413 12.56 36.15 -5.79
C ALA A 413 14.04 35.75 -5.70
N CYS A 414 14.35 34.54 -5.23
CA CYS A 414 15.73 34.09 -5.02
C CYS A 414 16.18 32.94 -5.95
N HIS A 415 15.30 32.45 -6.82
CA HIS A 415 15.53 31.38 -7.81
C HIS A 415 15.85 29.98 -7.27
N TYR A 416 16.30 29.85 -6.02
CA TYR A 416 16.43 28.56 -5.34
C TYR A 416 15.08 27.82 -5.24
N ARG A 417 15.09 26.49 -5.43
CA ARG A 417 13.97 25.56 -5.26
C ARG A 417 13.65 25.36 -3.78
N THR A 418 13.16 26.40 -3.14
CA THR A 418 12.87 26.45 -1.70
C THR A 418 11.46 26.96 -1.40
N LEU A 419 10.63 27.15 -2.44
CA LEU A 419 9.22 27.55 -2.32
C LEU A 419 8.36 26.32 -2.05
N LEU A 420 7.74 26.27 -0.86
CA LEU A 420 6.90 25.15 -0.41
C LEU A 420 5.49 25.64 -0.03
N ASP A 421 4.54 24.72 0.04
CA ASP A 421 3.21 25.01 0.58
C ASP A 421 3.32 25.49 2.04
N ALA A 422 2.69 26.62 2.32
CA ALA A 422 2.58 27.24 3.63
C ALA A 422 1.15 27.14 4.18
N GLY A 423 0.29 26.38 3.49
CA GLY A 423 -1.06 26.07 3.92
C GLY A 423 -2.11 26.99 3.32
N ARG A 424 -3.35 26.77 3.77
CA ARG A 424 -4.55 27.42 3.23
C ARG A 424 -5.18 28.36 4.24
N GLN A 425 -5.54 29.56 3.80
CA GLN A 425 -6.31 30.54 4.56
C GLN A 425 -7.69 30.74 3.92
N VAL A 426 -8.75 30.30 4.61
CA VAL A 426 -10.12 30.57 4.17
C VAL A 426 -10.50 31.99 4.56
N VAL A 427 -10.95 32.81 3.61
CA VAL A 427 -11.39 34.20 3.87
C VAL A 427 -12.91 34.25 4.00
N THR A 428 -13.61 33.51 3.14
CA THR A 428 -15.07 33.42 3.16
C THR A 428 -15.47 31.96 3.03
N HIS A 429 -16.22 31.46 4.02
CA HIS A 429 -16.76 30.11 3.99
C HIS A 429 -17.90 30.01 2.96
N ALA A 430 -17.99 28.86 2.28
CA ALA A 430 -19.11 28.59 1.38
C ALA A 430 -20.41 28.42 2.17
N THR A 431 -21.50 28.97 1.65
CA THR A 431 -22.86 28.80 2.17
C THR A 431 -23.73 28.06 1.15
N TYR A 432 -24.98 27.77 1.49
CA TYR A 432 -25.95 27.21 0.52
C TYR A 432 -26.33 28.20 -0.59
N GLU A 433 -26.13 29.50 -0.35
CA GLU A 433 -26.53 30.56 -1.27
C GLU A 433 -25.36 31.05 -2.12
N ALA A 434 -24.15 31.08 -1.57
CA ALA A 434 -22.96 31.61 -2.22
C ALA A 434 -21.74 30.71 -2.04
N GLY A 435 -20.86 30.69 -3.05
CA GLY A 435 -19.55 30.07 -2.95
C GLY A 435 -18.64 30.82 -1.99
N GLY A 436 -17.72 30.09 -1.37
CA GLY A 436 -16.64 30.66 -0.55
C GLY A 436 -15.37 30.90 -1.35
N TRP A 437 -14.39 31.55 -0.73
CA TRP A 437 -13.05 31.70 -1.32
C TRP A 437 -11.98 31.88 -0.24
N GLY A 438 -10.73 31.63 -0.62
CA GLY A 438 -9.57 31.84 0.23
C GLY A 438 -8.27 31.94 -0.55
N TRP A 439 -7.15 31.89 0.18
CA TRP A 439 -5.79 31.89 -0.34
C TRP A 439 -5.08 30.57 -0.06
N ASP A 440 -4.48 29.98 -1.09
CA ASP A 440 -3.42 28.98 -0.95
C ASP A 440 -2.09 29.75 -0.87
N MET A 441 -1.33 29.53 0.19
CA MET A 441 -0.13 30.30 0.50
C MET A 441 1.08 29.42 0.26
N THR A 442 2.07 29.92 -0.46
CA THR A 442 3.38 29.29 -0.55
C THR A 442 4.43 30.22 0.04
N ARG A 443 5.44 29.66 0.69
CA ARG A 443 6.50 30.42 1.33
C ARG A 443 7.87 29.84 1.03
N CYS A 444 8.78 30.71 0.64
CA CYS A 444 10.17 30.38 0.41
C CYS A 444 10.89 30.22 1.76
N ARG A 445 11.48 29.05 1.99
CA ARG A 445 12.20 28.75 3.25
C ARG A 445 13.58 29.42 3.33
N HIS A 446 14.12 29.89 2.20
CA HIS A 446 15.39 30.61 2.16
C HIS A 446 15.22 32.13 2.35
N CYS A 447 14.53 32.81 1.41
CA CYS A 447 14.39 34.27 1.46
C CYS A 447 13.10 34.77 2.14
N GLY A 448 12.18 33.87 2.52
CA GLY A 448 10.93 34.24 3.16
C GLY A 448 9.85 34.79 2.23
N HIS A 449 10.09 34.86 0.92
CA HIS A 449 9.10 35.32 -0.07
C HIS A 449 7.80 34.51 0.01
N GLU A 450 6.67 35.21 0.07
CA GLU A 450 5.33 34.63 0.16
C GLU A 450 4.53 34.90 -1.12
N GLN A 451 3.85 33.88 -1.62
CA GLN A 451 2.93 33.99 -2.74
C GLN A 451 1.56 33.45 -2.31
N LYS A 452 0.51 34.14 -2.76
CA LYS A 452 -0.88 33.77 -2.47
C LYS A 452 -1.62 33.53 -3.78
N THR A 453 -2.21 32.36 -3.91
CA THR A 453 -3.06 31.98 -5.04
C THR A 453 -4.49 31.88 -4.56
N ARG A 454 -5.43 32.54 -5.26
CA ARG A 454 -6.84 32.51 -4.86
C ARG A 454 -7.46 31.16 -5.23
N PHE A 455 -8.11 30.51 -4.28
CA PHE A 455 -9.00 29.37 -4.55
C PHE A 455 -10.45 29.72 -4.23
N THR A 456 -11.37 29.07 -4.91
CA THR A 456 -12.82 29.22 -4.72
C THR A 456 -13.43 27.89 -4.33
N THR A 457 -14.29 27.91 -3.32
CA THR A 457 -15.07 26.73 -2.90
C THR A 457 -16.50 26.86 -3.42
N PRO A 458 -17.03 25.84 -4.10
CA PRO A 458 -18.41 25.89 -4.59
C PRO A 458 -19.40 26.04 -3.42
N ARG A 459 -20.58 26.60 -3.70
CA ARG A 459 -21.67 26.69 -2.72
C ARG A 459 -22.07 25.30 -2.23
N LEU A 460 -22.53 25.21 -0.99
CA LEU A 460 -23.03 23.96 -0.42
C LEU A 460 -24.29 23.52 -1.17
N THR A 461 -24.36 22.25 -1.55
CA THR A 461 -25.56 21.65 -2.14
C THR A 461 -26.34 20.93 -1.05
N ARG A 462 -27.67 21.08 -1.07
CA ARG A 462 -28.56 20.18 -0.31
C ARG A 462 -28.73 18.93 -1.17
N SER A 463 -28.35 17.77 -0.66
CA SER A 463 -28.67 16.50 -1.28
C SER A 463 -30.19 16.34 -1.32
N SER A 464 -30.81 16.64 -2.45
CA SER A 464 -32.19 16.25 -2.70
C SER A 464 -32.19 14.77 -3.06
N SER A 465 -32.58 13.93 -2.11
CA SER A 465 -33.07 12.58 -2.39
C SER A 465 -34.37 12.70 -3.19
N GLY A 466 -34.24 12.95 -4.49
CA GLY A 466 -35.32 12.87 -5.46
C GLY A 466 -35.50 11.42 -5.88
N GLY A 467 -36.40 10.72 -5.19
CA GLY A 467 -36.90 9.43 -5.64
C GLY A 467 -37.75 9.61 -6.89
N SER A 468 -37.36 8.94 -7.98
CA SER A 468 -38.26 8.62 -9.08
C SER A 468 -38.71 7.18 -8.90
N SER A 469 -39.91 7.02 -8.33
CA SER A 469 -40.66 5.77 -8.29
C SER A 469 -41.11 5.41 -9.71
N PHE A 470 -40.75 4.21 -10.19
CA PHE A 470 -41.59 3.47 -11.12
C PHE A 470 -42.01 2.17 -10.41
N SER A 471 -43.32 2.00 -10.36
CA SER A 471 -44.02 0.94 -9.64
C SER A 471 -44.05 -0.34 -10.46
N SER A 472 -43.70 -1.47 -9.86
CA SER A 472 -44.30 -2.77 -10.17
C SER A 472 -44.43 -3.52 -8.84
N GLY A 473 -45.67 -3.87 -8.50
CA GLY A 473 -46.10 -4.07 -7.13
C GLY A 473 -45.95 -5.49 -6.55
N SER A 474 -46.50 -5.57 -5.32
CA SER A 474 -46.81 -6.74 -4.48
C SER A 474 -45.58 -7.54 -3.98
N SER A 475 -45.33 -7.72 -2.68
CA SER A 475 -46.25 -7.90 -1.55
C SER A 475 -45.53 -7.66 -0.20
N SER A 476 -46.29 -7.12 0.75
CA SER A 476 -46.04 -7.07 2.21
C SER A 476 -46.12 -8.49 2.81
N SER A 477 -45.47 -8.93 3.89
CA SER A 477 -44.69 -8.36 5.01
C SER A 477 -43.89 -9.54 5.58
N SER A 478 -42.74 -9.36 6.22
CA SER A 478 -42.61 -9.36 7.69
C SER A 478 -41.13 -9.15 8.03
N GLY A 479 -40.85 -8.26 8.97
CA GLY A 479 -39.50 -7.87 9.36
C GLY A 479 -38.73 -8.97 10.06
N GLY A 480 -37.45 -9.06 9.69
CA GLY A 480 -36.38 -9.59 10.50
C GLY A 480 -35.18 -8.66 10.31
N SER A 481 -34.77 -7.97 11.36
CA SER A 481 -33.53 -7.18 11.37
C SER A 481 -32.35 -8.15 11.39
N TRP A 482 -31.74 -8.37 10.23
CA TRP A 482 -30.58 -9.23 10.07
C TRP A 482 -29.38 -8.35 9.72
N SER A 483 -28.41 -8.22 10.63
CA SER A 483 -27.15 -7.51 10.43
C SER A 483 -26.19 -8.35 9.61
N SER A 484 -26.37 -8.37 8.29
CA SER A 484 -25.47 -9.03 7.35
C SER A 484 -24.38 -8.08 6.88
N SER A 485 -23.31 -7.95 7.67
CA SER A 485 -22.07 -7.26 7.26
C SER A 485 -21.42 -7.99 6.09
N SER A 486 -21.64 -7.46 4.89
CA SER A 486 -21.19 -8.01 3.61
C SER A 486 -19.99 -7.24 3.03
N GLY A 487 -19.00 -6.92 3.87
CA GLY A 487 -17.57 -6.89 3.47
C GLY A 487 -16.90 -5.61 2.97
N GLY A 488 -16.17 -4.92 3.83
CA GLY A 488 -15.21 -3.87 3.49
C GLY A 488 -13.92 -4.36 2.82
N SER A 489 -13.22 -3.47 2.12
CA SER A 489 -11.90 -3.71 1.49
C SER A 489 -10.78 -3.01 2.29
N SER A 490 -9.66 -3.71 2.52
CA SER A 490 -8.46 -3.11 3.10
C SER A 490 -7.50 -2.62 2.01
N GLY A 491 -6.88 -1.46 2.23
CA GLY A 491 -5.78 -0.92 1.43
C GLY A 491 -4.38 -1.32 1.89
N GLY A 492 -4.27 -2.12 2.96
CA GLY A 492 -3.00 -2.41 3.62
C GLY A 492 -2.64 -1.46 4.77
N GLY A 493 -3.55 -0.56 5.17
CA GLY A 493 -3.35 0.36 6.30
C GLY A 493 -3.26 -0.34 7.65
N GLY A 494 -2.75 0.37 8.65
CA GLY A 494 -2.52 -0.10 10.02
C GLY A 494 -1.03 -0.25 10.36
N ALA A 495 -0.72 -0.72 11.57
CA ALA A 495 0.66 -0.82 12.06
C ALA A 495 0.92 -2.12 12.80
N GLY A 496 2.20 -2.45 12.95
CA GLY A 496 2.66 -3.59 13.73
C GLY A 496 3.63 -3.19 14.82
N SER A 497 3.59 -3.91 15.94
CA SER A 497 4.54 -3.75 17.04
C SER A 497 4.99 -5.10 17.56
N SER A 498 6.28 -5.23 17.84
CA SER A 498 6.85 -6.37 18.57
C SER A 498 7.08 -6.04 20.03
N TRP A 499 7.12 -7.06 20.90
CA TRP A 499 7.36 -6.86 22.33
C TRP A 499 8.48 -7.70 22.93
#